data_AF-A0A258H3G7-F1
#
_entry.id   AF-A0A258H3G7-F1
#
_cell.length_a   1.000
_cell.length_b   1.000
_cell.length_c   1.000
_cell.angle_alpha   90.00
_cell.angle_beta   90.00
_cell.angle_gamma   90.00
#
_symmetry.space_group_name_H-M   'P 1'
#
loop_
_entity.id
_entity.type
_entity.pdbx_description
1 polymer ?
#
loop_
_entity_poly.entity_id
_entity_poly.type
_entity_poly.pdbx_seq_one_letter_code
_entity_poly.pdbx_strand_id
1 'polypeptide(L)'
;MDFGGMWEAAVSSLPKTWDAWIDLFHGILENPWTRGIALAIIVLLTIRVIAGIYSGDKQGAELGPVAIRQHTSARYGRDTVRMPHHLMPMTMDGVSATCKIFYVYNDARGKRRKHLVHTIKQSTLSISPVALNQVQGMIVGQEVPQDVATQHVCFPPVDVQDTNQPVPGTPKTAVEYVRLHNILENWTEDDSAVRVSMSTDVKDEIATNKVAFISSYSDRLTKADRGWRLGFKRLHDNRPNVIGSYYLKFAFSHDPIFVLTRHPDRDLKMTAWLTILTSMFALIMDWWPQGSAPFGFTPASEIAGPAEPARTSRSVRVAPP
;
A
#
# COMPACT_ATOMS: atom_id res chain seq x y z
N MET A 1 -39.82 -17.81 -11.83
CA MET A 1 -38.71 -17.96 -12.79
C MET A 1 -37.66 -18.83 -12.13
N ASP A 2 -37.48 -20.05 -12.62
CA ASP A 2 -36.56 -21.04 -12.05
C ASP A 2 -35.13 -20.75 -12.53
N PHE A 3 -34.42 -19.95 -11.72
CA PHE A 3 -33.04 -19.56 -11.99
C PHE A 3 -32.06 -20.76 -11.96
N GLY A 4 -32.41 -21.84 -11.24
CA GLY A 4 -31.57 -23.03 -11.12
C GLY A 4 -31.53 -23.84 -12.42
N GLY A 5 -32.71 -24.16 -12.98
CA GLY A 5 -32.81 -24.86 -14.26
C GLY A 5 -32.23 -24.08 -15.44
N MET A 6 -32.36 -22.75 -15.44
CA MET A 6 -31.74 -21.88 -16.45
C MET A 6 -30.21 -21.87 -16.36
N TRP A 7 -29.65 -21.92 -15.16
CA TRP A 7 -28.20 -21.96 -14.95
C TRP A 7 -27.59 -23.30 -15.38
N GLU A 8 -28.22 -24.43 -15.05
CA GLU A 8 -27.76 -25.75 -15.50
C GLU A 8 -27.86 -25.93 -17.02
N ALA A 9 -28.91 -25.40 -17.65
CA ALA A 9 -29.03 -25.36 -19.10
C ALA A 9 -27.97 -24.45 -19.77
N ALA A 10 -27.64 -23.31 -19.14
CA ALA A 10 -26.58 -22.42 -19.62
C ALA A 10 -25.19 -23.04 -19.50
N VAL A 11 -24.89 -23.74 -18.40
CA VAL A 11 -23.58 -24.39 -18.19
C VAL A 11 -23.43 -25.62 -19.09
N SER A 12 -24.50 -26.40 -19.30
CA SER A 12 -24.47 -27.58 -20.16
C SER A 12 -24.43 -27.27 -21.67
N SER A 13 -24.78 -26.04 -22.06
CA SER A 13 -24.66 -25.54 -23.44
C SER A 13 -23.30 -24.89 -23.74
N LEU A 14 -22.39 -24.80 -22.77
CA LEU A 14 -21.04 -24.31 -23.01
C LEU A 14 -20.23 -25.31 -23.87
N PRO A 15 -19.34 -24.81 -24.76
CA PRO A 15 -18.50 -25.68 -25.56
C PRO A 15 -17.64 -26.61 -24.70
N LYS A 16 -17.52 -27.87 -25.12
CA LYS A 16 -16.75 -28.90 -24.38
C LYS A 16 -15.31 -29.04 -24.86
N THR A 17 -14.99 -28.44 -26.01
CA THR A 17 -13.67 -28.50 -26.64
C THR A 17 -13.09 -27.08 -26.79
N TRP A 18 -11.76 -26.98 -26.74
CA TRP A 18 -11.05 -25.70 -26.81
C TRP A 18 -11.26 -24.99 -28.16
N ASP A 19 -11.28 -25.74 -29.27
CA ASP A 19 -11.51 -25.17 -30.61
C ASP A 19 -12.92 -24.58 -30.74
N ALA A 20 -13.93 -25.25 -30.18
CA ALA A 20 -15.30 -24.74 -30.16
C ALA A 20 -15.46 -23.50 -29.26
N TRP A 21 -14.61 -23.34 -28.23
CA TRP A 21 -14.51 -22.09 -27.49
C TRP A 21 -13.91 -20.98 -28.34
N ILE A 22 -12.84 -21.25 -29.10
CA ILE A 22 -12.21 -20.27 -29.99
C ILE A 22 -13.19 -19.80 -31.07
N ASP A 23 -13.91 -20.72 -31.71
CA ASP A 23 -14.90 -20.40 -32.75
C ASP A 23 -16.07 -19.59 -32.18
N LEU A 24 -16.55 -19.95 -30.98
CA LEU A 24 -17.56 -19.17 -30.26
C LEU A 24 -17.05 -17.76 -29.94
N PHE A 25 -15.80 -17.62 -29.49
CA PHE A 25 -15.20 -16.31 -29.25
C PHE A 25 -15.01 -15.52 -30.55
N HIS A 26 -14.65 -16.16 -31.66
CA HIS A 26 -14.58 -15.51 -32.97
C HIS A 26 -15.96 -15.00 -33.42
N GLY A 27 -17.00 -15.83 -33.38
CA GLY A 27 -18.36 -15.40 -33.71
C GLY A 27 -18.90 -14.32 -32.77
N ILE A 28 -18.55 -14.36 -31.48
CA ILE A 28 -18.89 -13.29 -30.54
C ILE A 28 -18.13 -12.02 -30.90
N LEU A 29 -16.85 -12.09 -31.25
CA LEU A 29 -16.01 -10.93 -31.60
C LEU A 29 -16.28 -10.37 -33.00
N GLU A 30 -17.10 -10.98 -33.84
CA GLU A 30 -17.55 -10.35 -35.08
C GLU A 30 -18.48 -9.15 -34.84
N ASN A 31 -19.21 -9.15 -33.71
CA ASN A 31 -20.09 -8.05 -33.36
C ASN A 31 -19.27 -6.86 -32.80
N PRO A 32 -19.40 -5.64 -33.35
CA PRO A 32 -18.63 -4.49 -32.89
C PRO A 32 -18.92 -4.14 -31.41
N TRP A 33 -20.15 -4.40 -30.92
CA TRP A 33 -20.53 -4.12 -29.53
C TRP A 33 -19.88 -5.06 -28.53
N THR A 34 -19.80 -6.35 -28.84
CA THR A 34 -19.17 -7.35 -27.98
C THR A 34 -17.65 -7.16 -27.93
N ARG A 35 -17.00 -6.78 -29.04
CA ARG A 35 -15.60 -6.34 -29.04
C ARG A 35 -15.38 -5.15 -28.11
N GLY A 36 -16.26 -4.14 -28.18
CA GLY A 36 -16.23 -2.98 -27.30
C GLY A 36 -16.33 -3.34 -25.83
N ILE A 37 -17.29 -4.20 -25.47
CA ILE A 37 -17.48 -4.69 -24.09
C ILE A 37 -16.28 -5.52 -23.63
N ALA A 38 -15.79 -6.45 -24.45
CA ALA A 38 -14.63 -7.28 -24.13
C ALA A 38 -13.39 -6.41 -23.87
N LEU A 39 -13.16 -5.39 -24.71
CA LEU A 39 -12.06 -4.46 -24.55
C LEU A 39 -12.22 -3.62 -23.28
N ALA A 40 -13.42 -3.14 -22.95
CA ALA A 40 -13.68 -2.44 -21.69
C ALA A 40 -13.38 -3.33 -20.45
N ILE A 41 -13.75 -4.61 -20.50
CA ILE A 41 -13.44 -5.57 -19.43
C ILE A 41 -11.93 -5.76 -19.30
N ILE A 42 -11.21 -5.96 -20.42
CA ILE A 42 -9.75 -6.10 -20.42
C ILE A 42 -9.09 -4.87 -19.82
N VAL A 43 -9.55 -3.66 -20.16
CA VAL A 43 -9.03 -2.41 -19.60
C VAL A 43 -9.24 -2.33 -18.11
N LEU A 44 -10.45 -2.63 -17.61
CA LEU A 44 -10.74 -2.62 -16.18
C LEU A 44 -9.88 -3.63 -15.41
N LEU A 45 -9.67 -4.82 -15.97
CA LEU A 45 -8.77 -5.83 -15.40
C LEU A 45 -7.32 -5.35 -15.41
N THR A 46 -6.88 -4.73 -16.50
CA THR A 46 -5.51 -4.20 -16.63
C THR A 46 -5.26 -3.09 -15.61
N ILE A 47 -6.21 -2.16 -15.42
CA ILE A 47 -6.13 -1.13 -14.38
C ILE A 47 -6.06 -1.77 -12.99
N ARG A 48 -6.83 -2.83 -12.73
CA ARG A 48 -6.79 -3.55 -11.45
C ARG A 48 -5.44 -4.22 -11.21
N VAL A 49 -4.82 -4.79 -12.24
CA VAL A 49 -3.48 -5.40 -12.17
C VAL A 49 -2.40 -4.34 -11.95
N ILE A 50 -2.43 -3.24 -12.73
CA ILE A 50 -1.52 -2.09 -12.55
C ILE A 50 -1.65 -1.56 -11.13
N ALA A 51 -2.88 -1.38 -10.64
CA ALA A 51 -3.13 -0.99 -9.27
C ALA A 51 -2.53 -2.00 -8.30
N GLY A 52 -2.74 -3.31 -8.48
CA GLY A 52 -2.13 -4.33 -7.62
C GLY A 52 -0.60 -4.24 -7.53
N ILE A 53 0.08 -4.05 -8.66
CA ILE A 53 1.55 -4.01 -8.74
C ILE A 53 2.10 -2.68 -8.19
N TYR A 54 1.63 -1.55 -8.72
CA TYR A 54 2.14 -0.22 -8.36
C TYR A 54 1.66 0.26 -6.99
N SER A 55 0.51 -0.23 -6.53
CA SER A 55 0.09 0.03 -5.15
C SER A 55 1.03 -0.58 -4.13
N GLY A 56 1.80 -1.63 -4.47
CA GLY A 56 2.79 -2.23 -3.59
C GLY A 56 3.82 -1.23 -3.05
N ASP A 57 4.28 -0.30 -3.90
CA ASP A 57 5.37 0.62 -3.55
C ASP A 57 4.93 1.79 -2.66
N LYS A 58 3.76 2.39 -2.91
CA LYS A 58 3.24 3.50 -2.08
C LYS A 58 2.22 3.09 -1.00
N GLN A 59 1.44 2.03 -1.18
CA GLN A 59 0.64 1.44 -0.07
C GLN A 59 1.53 0.63 0.88
N GLY A 60 2.73 0.26 0.44
CA GLY A 60 3.77 -0.36 1.25
C GLY A 60 4.49 0.61 2.18
N ALA A 61 4.46 1.92 1.88
CA ALA A 61 5.16 2.96 2.63
C ALA A 61 4.57 3.09 4.04
N GLU A 62 5.32 2.61 5.01
CA GLU A 62 5.01 2.82 6.41
C GLU A 62 5.33 4.27 6.77
N LEU A 63 4.33 4.98 7.28
CA LEU A 63 4.47 6.32 7.79
C LEU A 63 4.87 6.22 9.26
N GLY A 64 6.09 6.65 9.59
CA GLY A 64 6.51 6.79 10.98
C GLY A 64 7.97 7.18 11.14
N PRO A 65 8.39 7.51 12.37
CA PRO A 65 7.64 7.39 13.64
C PRO A 65 6.44 8.36 13.77
N VAL A 66 5.35 7.89 14.38
CA VAL A 66 4.10 8.64 14.59
C VAL A 66 3.71 8.67 16.07
N ALA A 67 3.31 9.85 16.56
CA ALA A 67 2.66 10.00 17.86
C ALA A 67 1.14 10.09 17.68
N ILE A 68 0.39 9.32 18.47
CA ILE A 68 -1.07 9.21 18.33
C ILE A 68 -1.75 10.02 19.44
N ARG A 69 -2.53 11.02 19.04
CA ARG A 69 -3.30 11.87 19.96
C ARG A 69 -4.80 11.67 19.78
N GLN A 70 -5.57 12.03 20.79
CA GLN A 70 -7.02 12.09 20.68
C GLN A 70 -7.49 13.19 19.72
N HIS A 71 -8.68 13.02 19.14
CA HIS A 71 -9.36 14.07 18.39
C HIS A 71 -9.64 15.30 19.27
N THR A 72 -9.45 16.49 18.70
CA THR A 72 -9.83 17.75 19.35
C THR A 72 -11.25 18.16 19.06
N SER A 73 -11.89 17.57 18.05
CA SER A 73 -13.27 17.86 17.67
C SER A 73 -14.13 16.62 17.80
N ALA A 74 -15.29 16.78 18.44
CA ALA A 74 -16.30 15.73 18.57
C ALA A 74 -16.96 15.33 17.24
N ARG A 75 -16.69 16.07 16.14
CA ARG A 75 -17.21 15.74 14.80
C ARG A 75 -16.57 14.49 14.20
N TYR A 76 -15.39 14.11 14.68
CA TYR A 76 -14.67 12.96 14.16
C TYR A 76 -15.08 11.70 14.91
N GLY A 77 -15.63 10.75 14.16
CA GLY A 77 -16.04 9.46 14.69
C GLY A 77 -14.86 8.51 14.90
N ARG A 78 -15.16 7.33 15.44
CA ARG A 78 -14.19 6.26 15.74
C ARG A 78 -13.30 5.89 14.56
N ASP A 79 -13.86 5.85 13.36
CA ASP A 79 -13.16 5.40 12.16
C ASP A 79 -12.44 6.51 11.41
N THR A 80 -12.36 7.73 11.97
CA THR A 80 -11.66 8.82 11.29
C THR A 80 -10.20 8.89 11.73
N VAL A 81 -9.27 8.92 10.77
CA VAL A 81 -7.85 9.14 11.04
C VAL A 81 -7.46 10.49 10.49
N ARG A 82 -7.13 11.44 11.37
CA ARG A 82 -6.74 12.79 10.98
C ARG A 82 -5.23 12.95 10.96
N MET A 83 -4.68 13.37 9.82
CA MET A 83 -3.24 13.51 9.60
C MET A 83 -2.89 14.85 8.95
N PRO A 84 -1.65 15.35 9.09
CA PRO A 84 -1.21 16.57 8.43
C PRO A 84 -0.91 16.35 6.94
N HIS A 85 -1.05 17.42 6.15
CA HIS A 85 -0.86 17.40 4.69
C HIS A 85 0.53 16.93 4.22
N HIS A 86 1.58 17.16 4.99
CA HIS A 86 2.92 16.72 4.61
C HIS A 86 3.08 15.19 4.62
N LEU A 87 2.22 14.45 5.33
CA LEU A 87 2.20 12.97 5.28
C LEU A 87 1.33 12.44 4.14
N MET A 88 0.27 13.16 3.78
CA MET A 88 -0.71 12.72 2.80
C MET A 88 -1.30 13.92 2.05
N PRO A 89 -1.38 13.88 0.71
CA PRO A 89 -1.87 15.00 -0.07
C PRO A 89 -3.35 15.29 0.21
N MET A 90 -3.74 16.57 0.19
CA MET A 90 -5.12 17.02 0.45
C MET A 90 -6.19 16.36 -0.42
N THR A 91 -5.81 15.87 -1.60
CA THR A 91 -6.70 15.11 -2.49
C THR A 91 -7.25 13.83 -1.87
N MET A 92 -6.67 13.39 -0.76
CA MET A 92 -7.06 12.17 -0.03
C MET A 92 -8.02 12.44 1.13
N ASP A 93 -8.45 13.69 1.32
CA ASP A 93 -9.44 14.03 2.34
C ASP A 93 -10.79 13.35 2.03
N GLY A 94 -11.37 12.68 3.02
CA GLY A 94 -12.60 11.89 2.89
C GLY A 94 -12.45 10.54 2.19
N VAL A 95 -11.23 10.12 1.84
CA VAL A 95 -10.98 8.80 1.25
C VAL A 95 -11.03 7.71 2.32
N SER A 96 -11.68 6.59 2.01
CA SER A 96 -11.65 5.39 2.85
C SER A 96 -10.43 4.52 2.55
N ALA A 97 -9.78 4.04 3.61
CA ALA A 97 -8.61 3.16 3.55
C ALA A 97 -8.61 2.18 4.73
N THR A 98 -7.95 1.05 4.60
CA THR A 98 -7.61 0.22 5.76
C THR A 98 -6.33 0.74 6.40
N CYS A 99 -6.42 1.21 7.65
CA CYS A 99 -5.27 1.65 8.43
C CYS A 99 -4.76 0.49 9.31
N LYS A 100 -3.49 0.15 9.17
CA LYS A 100 -2.79 -0.82 10.01
C LYS A 100 -1.76 -0.08 10.86
N ILE A 101 -1.76 -0.36 12.16
CA ILE A 101 -0.92 0.31 13.14
C ILE A 101 0.07 -0.71 13.68
N PHE A 102 1.35 -0.42 13.48
CA PHE A 102 2.45 -1.27 13.89
C PHE A 102 3.19 -0.66 15.08
N TYR A 103 3.53 -1.50 16.04
CA TYR A 103 4.57 -1.23 17.02
C TYR A 103 5.89 -1.73 16.47
N VAL A 104 6.82 -0.81 16.29
CA VAL A 104 8.13 -1.08 15.68
C VAL A 104 9.20 -0.91 16.75
N TYR A 105 10.02 -1.94 16.90
CA TYR A 105 11.01 -2.02 17.98
C TYR A 105 12.24 -2.79 17.51
N ASN A 106 13.37 -2.60 18.19
CA ASN A 106 14.59 -3.38 17.95
C ASN A 106 14.63 -4.59 18.89
N ASP A 107 14.77 -5.80 18.36
CA ASP A 107 14.91 -7.01 19.18
C ASP A 107 16.26 -7.05 19.93
N ALA A 108 16.47 -8.09 20.74
CA ALA A 108 17.70 -8.29 21.50
C ALA A 108 18.98 -8.28 20.65
N ARG A 109 18.86 -8.52 19.34
CA ARG A 109 19.98 -8.54 18.38
C ARG A 109 20.13 -7.21 17.64
N GLY A 110 19.38 -6.19 18.03
CA GLY A 110 19.33 -4.89 17.35
C GLY A 110 18.59 -4.94 16.01
N LYS A 111 17.90 -6.03 15.67
CA LYS A 111 17.15 -6.11 14.41
C LYS A 111 15.77 -5.49 14.59
N ARG A 112 15.42 -4.58 13.69
CA ARG A 112 14.11 -3.94 13.64
C ARG A 112 13.00 -4.96 13.35
N ARG A 113 12.01 -5.03 14.23
CA ARG A 113 10.82 -5.87 14.16
C ARG A 113 9.57 -5.00 14.17
N LYS A 114 8.49 -5.56 13.62
CA LYS A 114 7.19 -4.90 13.53
C LYS A 114 6.13 -5.86 14.05
N HIS A 115 5.28 -5.36 14.93
CA HIS A 115 4.13 -6.09 15.44
C HIS A 115 2.86 -5.32 15.11
N LEU A 116 1.86 -5.98 14.52
CA LEU A 116 0.58 -5.34 14.22
C LEU A 116 -0.22 -5.22 15.52
N VAL A 117 -0.43 -3.98 15.98
CA VAL A 117 -1.14 -3.69 17.23
C VAL A 117 -2.63 -3.52 17.00
N HIS A 118 -2.99 -2.85 15.90
CA HIS A 118 -4.39 -2.54 15.61
C HIS A 118 -4.65 -2.43 14.11
N THR A 119 -5.88 -2.67 13.68
CA THR A 119 -6.31 -2.53 12.29
C THR A 119 -7.71 -1.92 12.21
N ILE A 120 -7.82 -0.78 11.53
CA ILE A 120 -9.08 -0.11 11.22
C ILE A 120 -9.40 -0.42 9.76
N LYS A 121 -10.38 -1.30 9.53
CA LYS A 121 -10.70 -1.80 8.17
C LYS A 121 -11.23 -0.72 7.25
N GLN A 122 -12.07 0.17 7.77
CA GLN A 122 -12.75 1.23 7.01
C GLN A 122 -12.46 2.59 7.63
N SER A 123 -11.19 3.00 7.64
CA SER A 123 -10.82 4.32 8.14
C SER A 123 -11.10 5.41 7.10
N THR A 124 -11.79 6.48 7.48
CA THR A 124 -11.92 7.69 6.66
C THR A 124 -10.75 8.61 6.98
N LEU A 125 -9.97 8.99 5.97
CA LEU A 125 -8.86 9.90 6.14
C LEU A 125 -9.37 11.34 6.22
N SER A 126 -8.90 12.10 7.21
CA SER A 126 -9.12 13.54 7.29
C SER A 126 -7.78 14.27 7.25
N ILE A 127 -7.62 15.22 6.34
CA ILE A 127 -6.31 15.85 6.11
C ILE A 127 -6.33 17.29 6.61
N SER A 128 -5.39 17.58 7.49
CA SER A 128 -5.23 18.88 8.10
C SER A 128 -4.22 19.71 7.30
N PRO A 129 -4.56 20.97 6.92
CA PRO A 129 -3.63 21.86 6.22
C PRO A 129 -2.48 22.28 7.11
N VAL A 130 -2.72 22.30 8.41
CA VAL A 130 -1.75 22.68 9.44
C VAL A 130 -1.33 21.42 10.20
N ALA A 131 -0.08 21.43 10.67
CA ALA A 131 0.42 20.46 11.63
C ALA A 131 -0.53 20.36 12.84
N LEU A 132 -0.67 19.17 13.38
CA LEU A 132 -1.55 18.97 14.51
C LEU A 132 -0.87 19.48 15.79
N ASN A 133 -1.61 20.27 16.57
CA ASN A 133 -1.15 20.78 17.87
C ASN A 133 -0.93 19.64 18.86
N GLN A 134 0.00 19.85 19.79
CA GLN A 134 0.21 18.97 20.93
C GLN A 134 -1.01 19.03 21.86
N VAL A 135 -1.45 17.87 22.33
CA VAL A 135 -2.59 17.72 23.24
C VAL A 135 -2.15 16.80 24.38
N GLN A 136 -2.70 17.02 25.57
CA GLN A 136 -2.50 16.13 26.71
C GLN A 136 -3.02 14.71 26.40
N GLY A 137 -2.34 13.69 26.95
CA GLY A 137 -2.74 12.29 26.78
C GLY A 137 -2.45 11.71 25.38
N MET A 138 -1.44 12.25 24.69
CA MET A 138 -0.85 11.63 23.50
C MET A 138 -0.13 10.35 23.91
N ILE A 139 -0.33 9.29 23.13
CA ILE A 139 0.44 8.07 23.29
C ILE A 139 1.67 8.14 22.38
N VAL A 140 2.81 7.84 22.97
CA VAL A 140 4.11 7.66 22.34
C VAL A 140 4.56 6.25 22.67
N GLY A 141 5.47 5.66 21.89
CA GLY A 141 5.85 4.27 22.05
C GLY A 141 6.67 3.98 23.34
N GLN A 142 6.71 4.94 24.27
CA GLN A 142 7.35 4.92 25.58
C GLN A 142 6.52 4.25 26.71
N GLU A 143 5.32 3.75 26.46
CA GLU A 143 4.51 3.07 27.49
C GLU A 143 5.19 1.77 27.98
N VAL A 144 5.59 1.72 29.25
CA VAL A 144 6.32 0.58 29.85
C VAL A 144 5.38 -0.21 30.78
N PRO A 145 5.21 -1.54 30.60
CA PRO A 145 4.43 -2.38 31.51
C PRO A 145 5.08 -2.47 32.91
N GLN A 146 4.28 -2.34 33.96
CA GLN A 146 4.76 -2.32 35.36
C GLN A 146 5.30 -3.68 35.84
N ASP A 147 4.61 -4.77 35.50
CA ASP A 147 4.87 -6.09 36.10
C ASP A 147 5.83 -6.99 35.29
N VAL A 148 6.52 -6.43 34.30
CA VAL A 148 7.39 -7.21 33.41
C VAL A 148 8.83 -7.24 33.94
N ALA A 149 9.36 -8.45 34.12
CA ALA A 149 10.72 -8.65 34.59
C ALA A 149 11.77 -8.20 33.55
N THR A 150 12.82 -7.52 33.99
CA THR A 150 13.91 -6.98 33.14
C THR A 150 14.55 -8.03 32.24
N GLN A 151 14.69 -9.27 32.72
CA GLN A 151 15.26 -10.38 31.97
C GLN A 151 14.43 -10.82 30.74
N HIS A 152 13.11 -10.56 30.72
CA HIS A 152 12.22 -11.04 29.66
C HIS A 152 12.05 -10.06 28.49
N VAL A 153 12.61 -8.86 28.61
CA VAL A 153 12.48 -7.78 27.63
C VAL A 153 13.84 -7.19 27.30
N CYS A 154 13.88 -6.40 26.24
CA CYS A 154 15.05 -5.64 25.87
C CYS A 154 14.82 -4.15 26.09
N PHE A 155 15.92 -3.45 26.25
CA PHE A 155 15.95 -1.99 26.34
C PHE A 155 16.74 -1.45 25.15
N PRO A 156 16.46 -0.22 24.71
CA PRO A 156 17.30 0.42 23.71
C PRO A 156 18.74 0.55 24.23
N PRO A 157 19.74 0.57 23.33
CA PRO A 157 21.11 0.88 23.73
C PRO A 157 21.13 2.31 24.28
N VAL A 158 21.54 2.46 25.54
CA VAL A 158 21.74 3.76 26.18
C VAL A 158 23.24 3.98 26.26
N ASP A 159 23.72 5.10 25.73
CA ASP A 159 25.10 5.52 25.91
C ASP A 159 25.28 5.92 27.38
N VAL A 160 25.84 4.99 28.18
CA VAL A 160 26.13 5.25 29.58
C VAL A 160 27.33 6.19 29.64
N GLN A 161 27.06 7.49 29.64
CA GLN A 161 28.04 8.51 29.96
C GLN A 161 28.30 8.45 31.48
N ASP A 162 29.46 7.88 31.84
CA ASP A 162 30.21 7.98 33.11
C ASP A 162 30.57 6.62 33.73
N THR A 163 31.81 6.21 33.51
CA THR A 163 32.42 4.96 34.01
C THR A 163 32.90 5.00 35.48
N ASN A 164 32.63 6.08 36.22
CA ASN A 164 33.21 6.28 37.56
C ASN A 164 32.20 6.20 38.73
N GLN A 165 30.94 5.84 38.49
CA GLN A 165 29.97 5.62 39.56
C GLN A 165 29.77 4.12 39.85
N PRO A 166 29.56 3.73 41.12
CA PRO A 166 29.26 2.34 41.47
C PRO A 166 27.99 1.91 40.74
N VAL A 167 28.09 0.85 39.93
CA VAL A 167 26.98 0.35 39.12
C VAL A 167 25.89 -0.19 40.06
N PRO A 168 24.70 0.44 40.11
CA PRO A 168 23.59 -0.08 40.89
C PRO A 168 23.20 -1.47 40.37
N GLY A 169 22.80 -2.37 41.29
CA GLY A 169 22.33 -3.70 40.91
C GLY A 169 21.14 -3.61 39.95
N THR A 170 21.10 -4.47 38.93
CA THR A 170 20.04 -4.46 37.92
C THR A 170 18.67 -4.63 38.57
N PRO A 171 17.74 -3.68 38.40
CA PRO A 171 16.38 -3.80 38.94
C PRO A 171 15.65 -5.04 38.44
N LYS A 172 14.67 -5.50 39.22
CA LYS A 172 13.86 -6.69 38.86
C LYS A 172 12.81 -6.34 37.81
N THR A 173 12.26 -5.13 37.84
CA THR A 173 11.15 -4.70 36.97
C THR A 173 11.62 -3.76 35.86
N ALA A 174 10.99 -3.84 34.69
CA ALA A 174 11.33 -3.02 33.54
C ALA A 174 11.12 -1.53 33.79
N VAL A 175 10.09 -1.16 34.56
CA VAL A 175 9.82 0.25 34.91
C VAL A 175 10.93 0.83 35.79
N GLU A 176 11.40 0.08 36.79
CA GLU A 176 12.52 0.54 37.63
C GLU A 176 13.79 0.71 36.80
N TYR A 177 14.08 -0.23 35.89
CA TYR A 177 15.24 -0.13 34.99
C TYR A 177 15.18 1.11 34.11
N VAL A 178 14.02 1.38 33.51
CA VAL A 178 13.80 2.55 32.65
C VAL A 178 13.98 3.86 33.42
N ARG A 179 13.50 3.93 34.67
CA ARG A 179 13.68 5.10 35.54
C ARG A 179 15.13 5.26 35.98
N LEU A 180 15.80 4.18 36.37
CA LEU A 180 17.18 4.20 36.84
C LEU A 180 18.16 4.74 35.78
N HIS A 181 17.92 4.39 34.51
CA HIS A 181 18.77 4.77 33.39
C HIS A 181 18.26 5.97 32.60
N ASN A 182 17.24 6.69 33.09
CA ASN A 182 16.60 7.83 32.40
C ASN A 182 16.31 7.56 30.91
N ILE A 183 15.89 6.33 30.59
CA ILE A 183 15.81 5.88 29.19
C ILE A 183 14.76 6.69 28.42
N LEU A 184 13.66 7.05 29.08
CA LEU A 184 12.59 7.83 28.45
C LEU A 184 13.04 9.25 28.10
N GLU A 185 13.85 9.87 28.96
CA GLU A 185 14.38 11.22 28.73
C GLU A 185 15.40 11.23 27.58
N ASN A 186 16.13 10.12 27.42
CA ASN A 186 17.11 9.94 26.35
C ASN A 186 16.51 9.37 25.05
N TRP A 187 15.23 8.98 25.03
CA TRP A 187 14.61 8.36 23.86
C TRP A 187 14.09 9.41 22.89
N THR A 188 14.90 9.74 21.89
CA THR A 188 14.63 10.85 20.96
C THR A 188 13.86 10.47 19.69
N GLU A 189 13.63 9.17 19.42
CA GLU A 189 12.99 8.72 18.15
C GLU A 189 11.57 9.29 18.00
N ASP A 190 10.87 9.52 19.12
CA ASP A 190 9.50 10.02 19.13
C ASP A 190 9.37 11.56 19.28
N ASP A 191 10.44 12.29 19.63
CA ASP A 191 10.38 13.75 19.88
C ASP A 191 10.05 14.55 18.61
N SER A 192 10.50 14.04 17.47
CA SER A 192 10.20 14.58 16.15
C SER A 192 9.06 13.85 15.44
N ALA A 193 8.41 12.89 16.11
CA ALA A 193 7.39 12.06 15.49
C ALA A 193 6.22 12.91 14.99
N VAL A 194 5.74 12.55 13.80
CA VAL A 194 4.60 13.24 13.22
C VAL A 194 3.35 12.88 14.00
N ARG A 195 2.49 13.86 14.24
CA ARG A 195 1.29 13.67 15.05
C ARG A 195 0.12 13.26 14.16
N VAL A 196 -0.54 12.19 14.53
CA VAL A 196 -1.80 11.73 13.93
C VAL A 196 -2.87 11.68 15.02
N SER A 197 -4.09 12.01 14.63
CA SER A 197 -5.22 12.09 15.54
C SER A 197 -6.23 10.99 15.24
N MET A 198 -6.64 10.29 16.30
CA MET A 198 -7.60 9.19 16.28
C MET A 198 -8.60 9.34 17.43
N SER A 199 -9.66 8.55 17.45
CA SER A 199 -10.60 8.54 18.57
C SER A 199 -9.93 8.04 19.85
N THR A 200 -10.48 8.45 20.99
CA THR A 200 -9.95 8.08 22.32
C THR A 200 -9.97 6.57 22.51
N ASP A 201 -11.09 5.91 22.16
CA ASP A 201 -11.21 4.45 22.26
C ASP A 201 -10.14 3.71 21.45
N VAL A 202 -9.90 4.14 20.21
CA VAL A 202 -8.89 3.50 19.33
C VAL A 202 -7.49 3.73 19.87
N LYS A 203 -7.20 4.94 20.36
CA LYS A 203 -5.93 5.27 21.01
C LYS A 203 -5.68 4.36 22.22
N ASP A 204 -6.66 4.19 23.08
CA ASP A 204 -6.55 3.38 24.30
C ASP A 204 -6.47 1.88 23.98
N GLU A 205 -7.18 1.40 22.94
CA GLU A 205 -7.03 0.05 22.41
C GLU A 205 -5.62 -0.22 21.88
N ILE A 206 -5.00 0.75 21.18
CA ILE A 206 -3.62 0.62 20.68
C ILE A 206 -2.64 0.49 21.84
N ALA A 207 -2.73 1.37 22.84
CA ALA A 207 -1.88 1.33 24.02
C ALA A 207 -2.03 0.00 24.78
N THR A 208 -3.27 -0.45 24.97
CA THR A 208 -3.59 -1.72 25.64
C THR A 208 -3.03 -2.92 24.88
N ASN A 209 -3.20 -2.95 23.55
CA ASN A 209 -2.71 -4.04 22.71
C ASN A 209 -1.18 -4.13 22.68
N LYS A 210 -0.47 -2.99 22.74
CA LYS A 210 0.98 -2.97 22.89
C LYS A 210 1.40 -3.64 24.21
N VAL A 211 0.79 -3.24 25.33
CA VAL A 211 1.09 -3.82 26.64
C VAL A 211 0.78 -5.32 26.65
N ALA A 212 -0.38 -5.72 26.14
CA ALA A 212 -0.77 -7.13 26.03
C ALA A 212 0.22 -7.95 25.19
N PHE A 213 0.74 -7.40 24.09
CA PHE A 213 1.78 -8.04 23.29
C PHE A 213 3.05 -8.30 24.11
N ILE A 214 3.56 -7.29 24.82
CA ILE A 214 4.79 -7.41 25.62
C ILE A 214 4.59 -8.42 26.76
N SER A 215 3.49 -8.28 27.52
CA SER A 215 3.19 -9.17 28.65
C SER A 215 2.97 -10.62 28.20
N SER A 216 2.24 -10.85 27.11
CA SER A 216 2.06 -12.21 26.57
C SER A 216 3.37 -12.83 26.06
N TYR A 217 4.32 -12.01 25.61
CA TYR A 217 5.67 -12.48 25.27
C TYR A 217 6.46 -12.86 26.52
N SER A 218 6.45 -12.01 27.56
CA SER A 218 7.14 -12.29 28.81
C SER A 218 6.58 -13.53 29.51
N ASP A 219 5.28 -13.77 29.44
CA ASP A 219 4.65 -14.96 30.01
C ASP A 219 5.11 -16.23 29.29
N ARG A 220 5.26 -16.18 27.96
CA ARG A 220 5.81 -17.30 27.18
C ARG A 220 7.25 -17.60 27.55
N LEU A 221 8.07 -16.58 27.78
CA LEU A 221 9.44 -16.75 28.27
C LEU A 221 9.46 -17.34 29.68
N THR A 222 8.63 -16.83 30.59
CA THR A 222 8.53 -17.34 31.96
C THR A 222 8.14 -18.83 31.97
N LYS A 223 7.21 -19.23 31.10
CA LYS A 223 6.82 -20.64 30.93
C LYS A 223 7.94 -21.48 30.32
N ALA A 224 8.66 -20.95 29.33
CA ALA A 224 9.78 -21.62 28.70
C ALA A 224 10.95 -21.85 29.66
N ASP A 225 11.25 -20.87 30.53
CA ASP A 225 12.33 -20.96 31.50
C ASP A 225 12.05 -21.98 32.62
N ARG A 226 10.76 -22.27 32.89
CA ARG A 226 10.32 -23.36 33.78
C ARG A 226 10.33 -24.74 33.10
N GLY A 227 10.47 -24.81 31.77
CA GLY A 227 10.44 -26.05 30.99
C GLY A 227 11.81 -26.48 30.43
N TRP A 228 11.80 -27.44 29.49
CA TRP A 228 13.02 -27.93 28.82
C TRP A 228 13.62 -26.86 27.89
N ARG A 229 14.84 -26.40 28.18
CA ARG A 229 15.52 -25.26 27.54
C ARG A 229 15.95 -25.46 26.08
N LEU A 230 15.89 -26.68 25.54
CA LEU A 230 16.57 -27.06 24.30
C LEU A 230 15.95 -26.54 22.98
N GLY A 231 14.83 -25.81 23.01
CA GLY A 231 14.20 -25.23 21.81
C GLY A 231 14.00 -23.71 21.84
N PHE A 232 14.29 -23.04 22.96
CA PHE A 232 13.80 -21.68 23.22
C PHE A 232 14.82 -20.55 22.98
N LYS A 233 16.00 -20.88 22.43
CA LYS A 233 17.02 -19.88 22.06
C LYS A 233 16.44 -18.77 21.17
N ARG A 234 15.60 -19.16 20.20
CA ARG A 234 14.89 -18.20 19.32
C ARG A 234 13.95 -17.27 20.08
N LEU A 235 13.36 -17.69 21.20
CA LEU A 235 12.45 -16.85 21.98
C LEU A 235 13.24 -15.80 22.78
N HIS A 236 14.36 -16.20 23.37
CA HIS A 236 15.28 -15.29 24.05
C HIS A 236 15.93 -14.29 23.09
N ASP A 237 16.26 -14.73 21.88
CA ASP A 237 16.82 -13.89 20.81
C ASP A 237 15.83 -12.86 20.24
N ASN A 238 14.54 -13.15 20.27
CA ASN A 238 13.49 -12.30 19.70
C ASN A 238 12.69 -11.54 20.77
N ARG A 239 13.28 -11.34 21.96
CA ARG A 239 12.67 -10.56 23.04
C ARG A 239 12.23 -9.18 22.52
N PRO A 240 11.00 -8.73 22.85
CA PRO A 240 10.55 -7.42 22.45
C PRO A 240 11.30 -6.35 23.24
N ASN A 241 11.57 -5.22 22.57
CA ASN A 241 11.90 -4.00 23.30
C ASN A 241 10.65 -3.49 23.98
N VAL A 242 10.81 -2.88 25.16
CA VAL A 242 9.71 -2.22 25.84
C VAL A 242 9.44 -0.83 25.25
N ILE A 243 10.47 -0.22 24.68
CA ILE A 243 10.43 1.10 24.06
C ILE A 243 10.59 0.92 22.54
N GLY A 244 9.71 1.59 21.80
CA GLY A 244 9.73 1.60 20.35
C GLY A 244 8.89 2.76 19.83
N SER A 245 8.47 2.68 18.58
CA SER A 245 7.68 3.74 17.94
C SER A 245 6.48 3.16 17.19
N TYR A 246 5.42 3.95 17.06
CA TYR A 246 4.25 3.56 16.27
C TYR A 246 4.44 3.96 14.79
N TYR A 247 4.05 3.05 13.89
CA TYR A 247 4.07 3.26 12.44
C TYR A 247 2.68 2.97 11.87
N LEU A 248 2.26 3.75 10.89
CA LEU A 248 0.98 3.59 10.21
C LEU A 248 1.20 3.08 8.79
N LYS A 249 0.33 2.19 8.33
CA LYS A 249 0.29 1.74 6.95
C LYS A 249 -1.13 1.80 6.43
N PHE A 250 -1.31 2.46 5.29
CA PHE A 250 -2.61 2.57 4.64
C PHE A 250 -2.67 1.63 3.44
N ALA A 251 -3.72 0.82 3.38
CA ALA A 251 -4.08 0.06 2.19
C ALA A 251 -5.34 0.67 1.58
N PHE A 252 -5.25 1.15 0.35
CA PHE A 252 -6.36 1.74 -0.38
C PHE A 252 -7.04 0.70 -1.27
N SER A 253 -8.26 1.01 -1.69
CA SER A 253 -9.02 0.15 -2.61
C SER A 253 -8.31 -0.01 -3.96
N HIS A 254 -8.41 -1.21 -4.55
CA HIS A 254 -7.96 -1.52 -5.91
C HIS A 254 -9.09 -1.37 -6.95
N ASP A 255 -10.20 -0.78 -6.57
CA ASP A 255 -11.31 -0.50 -7.48
C ASP A 255 -10.85 0.45 -8.61
N PRO A 256 -11.00 0.08 -9.91
CA PRO A 256 -10.57 0.92 -11.03
C PRO A 256 -11.10 2.36 -10.98
N ILE A 257 -12.33 2.55 -10.51
CA ILE A 257 -12.91 3.90 -10.40
C ILE A 257 -12.16 4.73 -9.35
N PHE A 258 -11.83 4.11 -8.21
CA PHE A 258 -11.03 4.74 -7.17
C PHE A 258 -9.62 5.07 -7.67
N VAL A 259 -9.00 4.12 -8.39
CA VAL A 259 -7.68 4.27 -9.01
C VAL A 259 -7.61 5.50 -9.91
N LEU A 260 -8.60 5.68 -10.79
CA LEU A 260 -8.64 6.77 -11.76
C LEU A 260 -8.90 8.14 -11.13
N THR A 261 -9.71 8.18 -10.07
CA THR A 261 -10.26 9.45 -9.54
C THR A 261 -9.55 9.91 -8.28
N ARG A 262 -9.41 9.01 -7.29
CA ARG A 262 -9.09 9.37 -5.90
C ARG A 262 -7.79 8.79 -5.37
N HIS A 263 -7.12 7.88 -6.09
CA HIS A 263 -5.86 7.29 -5.63
C HIS A 263 -4.76 8.35 -5.33
N PRO A 264 -3.95 8.18 -4.28
CA PRO A 264 -2.94 9.17 -3.88
C PRO A 264 -1.78 9.26 -4.87
N ASP A 265 -1.49 8.17 -5.57
CA ASP A 265 -0.38 8.09 -6.49
C ASP A 265 -0.74 8.66 -7.88
N ARG A 266 -0.11 9.79 -8.21
CA ARG A 266 -0.28 10.48 -9.50
C ARG A 266 0.21 9.63 -10.67
N ASP A 267 1.29 8.89 -10.50
CA ASP A 267 1.91 8.13 -11.59
C ASP A 267 1.04 6.92 -11.96
N LEU A 268 0.51 6.25 -10.95
CA LEU A 268 -0.49 5.19 -11.11
C LEU A 268 -1.77 5.73 -11.78
N LYS A 269 -2.25 6.91 -11.39
CA LYS A 269 -3.39 7.59 -12.03
C LYS A 269 -3.15 7.87 -13.51
N MET A 270 -2.00 8.46 -13.84
CA MET A 270 -1.63 8.78 -15.22
C MET A 270 -1.55 7.52 -16.09
N THR A 271 -0.95 6.45 -15.55
CA THR A 271 -0.83 5.16 -16.24
C THR A 271 -2.20 4.53 -16.50
N ALA A 272 -3.10 4.57 -15.50
CA ALA A 272 -4.46 4.09 -15.65
C ALA A 272 -5.24 4.89 -16.71
N TRP A 273 -5.13 6.22 -16.72
CA TRP A 273 -5.73 7.08 -17.74
C TRP A 273 -5.17 6.84 -19.14
N LEU A 274 -3.86 6.67 -19.27
CA LEU A 274 -3.22 6.36 -20.54
C LEU A 274 -3.69 5.00 -21.09
N THR A 275 -3.89 4.02 -20.22
CA THR A 275 -4.46 2.71 -20.58
C THR A 275 -5.88 2.86 -21.15
N ILE A 276 -6.70 3.74 -20.57
CA ILE A 276 -8.05 4.03 -21.10
C ILE A 276 -7.97 4.73 -22.44
N LEU A 277 -7.14 5.77 -22.58
CA LEU A 277 -7.04 6.55 -23.81
C LEU A 277 -6.51 5.72 -24.98
N THR A 278 -5.50 4.90 -24.76
CA THR A 278 -4.96 3.99 -25.78
C THR A 278 -5.99 2.94 -26.21
N SER A 279 -6.77 2.45 -25.27
CA SER A 279 -7.85 1.49 -25.52
C SER A 279 -9.05 2.11 -26.26
N MET A 280 -9.42 3.34 -25.90
CA MET A 280 -10.42 4.12 -26.64
C MET A 280 -9.94 4.42 -28.06
N PHE A 281 -8.67 4.79 -28.23
CA PHE A 281 -8.09 5.02 -29.55
C PHE A 281 -8.13 3.74 -30.41
N ALA A 282 -7.80 2.58 -29.84
CA ALA A 282 -7.90 1.31 -30.55
C ALA A 282 -9.34 1.01 -31.00
N LEU A 283 -10.35 1.26 -30.16
CA LEU A 283 -11.75 1.12 -30.56
C LEU A 283 -12.16 2.10 -31.65
N ILE A 284 -11.75 3.36 -31.55
CA ILE A 284 -12.04 4.39 -32.57
C ILE A 284 -11.44 3.98 -33.91
N MET A 285 -10.20 3.47 -33.93
CA MET A 285 -9.53 3.02 -35.14
C MET A 285 -10.18 1.76 -35.74
N ASP A 286 -10.66 0.84 -34.90
CA ASP A 286 -11.35 -0.39 -35.34
C ASP A 286 -12.75 -0.11 -35.90
N TRP A 287 -13.42 0.94 -35.40
CA TRP A 287 -14.71 1.40 -35.92
C TRP A 287 -14.57 2.46 -37.03
N TRP A 288 -13.35 2.90 -37.32
CA TRP A 288 -13.11 3.88 -38.35
C TRP A 288 -13.38 3.26 -39.73
N PRO A 289 -14.15 3.91 -40.62
CA PRO A 289 -14.46 3.37 -41.93
C PRO A 289 -13.17 3.08 -42.71
N GLN A 290 -12.98 1.82 -43.13
CA GLN A 290 -11.88 1.47 -44.02
C GLN A 290 -12.02 2.27 -45.33
N GLY A 291 -11.08 3.20 -45.57
CA GLY A 291 -11.05 4.03 -46.78
C GLY A 291 -11.17 5.55 -46.55
N SER A 292 -11.48 6.01 -45.34
CA SER A 292 -11.35 7.43 -44.97
C SER A 292 -10.15 7.60 -44.04
N ALA A 293 -9.37 8.66 -44.21
CA ALA A 293 -8.25 8.90 -43.32
C ALA A 293 -8.76 9.37 -41.95
N PRO A 294 -8.27 8.77 -40.84
CA PRO A 294 -8.53 9.32 -39.51
C PRO A 294 -7.94 10.72 -39.49
N PHE A 295 -8.77 11.72 -39.13
CA PHE A 295 -8.39 13.14 -39.03
C PHE A 295 -8.30 13.95 -40.32
N GLY A 296 -8.92 13.50 -41.43
CA GLY A 296 -9.07 14.35 -42.63
C GLY A 296 -7.78 14.58 -43.41
N PHE A 297 -6.72 13.83 -43.10
CA PHE A 297 -5.53 13.76 -43.96
C PHE A 297 -5.86 12.90 -45.17
N THR A 298 -6.39 13.47 -46.24
CA THR A 298 -6.37 12.78 -47.53
C THR A 298 -4.93 12.34 -47.79
N PRO A 299 -4.62 11.02 -47.86
CA PRO A 299 -3.35 10.62 -48.41
C PRO A 299 -3.30 11.26 -49.79
N ALA A 300 -2.21 11.94 -50.11
CA ALA A 300 -2.03 12.53 -51.43
C ALA A 300 -2.21 11.40 -52.45
N SER A 301 -3.41 11.33 -53.02
CA SER A 301 -3.72 10.47 -54.14
C SER A 301 -2.66 10.79 -55.18
N GLU A 302 -1.96 9.73 -55.61
CA GLU A 302 -1.19 9.65 -56.84
C GLU A 302 -1.28 10.94 -57.66
N ILE A 303 -0.23 11.76 -57.60
CA ILE A 303 0.06 12.65 -58.71
C ILE A 303 0.38 11.71 -59.86
N ALA A 304 -0.66 11.35 -60.61
CA ALA A 304 -0.56 10.74 -61.91
C ALA A 304 0.33 11.67 -62.75
N GLY A 305 1.62 11.33 -62.81
CA GLY A 305 2.55 11.96 -63.74
C GLY A 305 1.99 11.78 -65.15
N PRO A 306 2.02 12.81 -65.99
CA PRO A 306 1.53 12.68 -67.36
C PRO A 306 2.37 11.62 -68.08
N ALA A 307 1.68 10.71 -68.76
CA ALA A 307 2.27 9.63 -69.53
C ALA A 307 3.38 10.14 -70.46
N GLU A 308 4.62 9.72 -70.21
CA GLU A 308 5.74 9.95 -71.10
C GLU A 308 5.77 8.85 -72.17
N PRO A 309 5.59 9.17 -73.46
CA PRO A 309 5.59 8.15 -74.50
C PRO A 309 7.01 7.63 -74.77
N ALA A 310 7.11 6.30 -74.82
CA ALA A 310 8.31 5.55 -75.18
C ALA A 310 9.04 6.13 -76.41
N ARG A 311 10.31 6.52 -76.23
CA ARG A 311 11.24 6.81 -77.33
C ARG A 311 12.40 5.82 -77.33
N THR A 312 12.22 4.82 -78.17
CA THR A 312 13.20 4.15 -79.03
C THR A 312 14.69 4.45 -78.82
N SER A 313 15.39 3.35 -78.52
CA SER A 313 16.82 3.10 -78.62
C SER A 313 17.54 3.82 -79.77
N ARG A 314 18.61 4.55 -79.44
CA ARG A 314 19.68 4.86 -80.41
C ARG A 314 21.03 4.56 -79.78
N SER A 315 21.62 3.45 -80.24
CA SER A 315 22.99 3.03 -79.96
C SER A 315 23.99 4.06 -80.50
N VAL A 316 24.86 4.58 -79.64
CA VAL A 316 26.08 5.29 -80.06
C VAL A 316 27.24 4.31 -79.97
N ARG A 317 27.83 3.98 -81.12
CA ARG A 317 29.05 3.18 -81.24
C ARG A 317 30.23 4.02 -80.75
N VAL A 318 31.01 3.44 -79.84
CA VAL A 318 32.37 3.88 -79.51
C VAL A 318 33.32 3.25 -80.53
N ALA A 319 34.19 4.05 -81.14
CA ALA A 319 35.27 3.55 -81.99
C ALA A 319 36.53 3.29 -81.15
N PRO A 320 37.30 2.22 -81.41
CA PRO A 320 38.63 2.02 -80.82
C PRO A 320 39.74 2.27 -81.85
N PRO A 321 41.01 2.17 -81.42
CA PRO A 321 41.76 3.12 -80.59
C PRO A 321 42.22 4.38 -81.35
#